data_AF-R7L5P0-F1
#
_entry.id   AF-R7L5P0-F1
#
_cell.length_a   1.000
_cell.length_b   1.000
_cell.length_c   1.000
_cell.angle_alpha   90.00
_cell.angle_beta   90.00
_cell.angle_gamma   90.00
#
_symmetry.space_group_name_H-M   'P 1'
#
loop_
_entity.id
_entity.type
_entity.pdbx_description
1 polymer ?
#
loop_
_entity_poly.entity_id
_entity_poly.type
_entity_poly.pdbx_seq_one_letter_code
_entity_poly.pdbx_strand_id
1 'polypeptide(L)'
;MKRSSAFFTALFLSLNVGFGYDIYLDTTEQNALWSDNTNWKSSSTGNNPETAPNSNTVEADLWWNTTSVSVDGDYTLKMLGANRDTGCSEAIMGEVYINMKESKSDGSDGSLTFDLANNSNGFAIDFLTSAYLENAKNLRFIFEGGSLNFTDTVSDTVRTAVIRSSGEAGSAGQFGTEYTKTTTFNTVINSTEHLAVQGWNFAGEGPITTFNFNGDINLYDAGASEYRNFTILGNNAGGTTLVSTVNIGASSNFVAASYKVCTNTETVIDGNVELYNTSATPMNEAFYVEKGGKATINGSLSLEATENKAMTVSGELILNGSLKSVNRGIEIYGKMTVNENATMSLSGGDPYLLVNGGELTLNNINKIDAARGLRIQNSTVTFNSDALSSGTVVWMVANYGGSGCVINVNSDLNFNAFSWVQGNRTTINFADGVVITLDMLSKNRDGWGDVLTNDVLLTLNNFENGAIRVAKLDEKDDLSLISADGFEDGSFKFVWHDETGNYWLEATAIPEPAAMSGILGAFALSLLALRRRR
;
A
#
# COMPACT_ATOMS: atom_id res chain seq x y z
N MET A 1 12.04 -76.76 35.70
CA MET A 1 12.24 -76.62 34.23
C MET A 1 12.91 -75.27 34.03
N LYS A 2 14.22 -75.29 33.71
CA LYS A 2 14.76 -75.03 32.36
C LYS A 2 14.39 -73.61 31.89
N ARG A 3 15.29 -72.69 31.55
CA ARG A 3 16.76 -72.71 31.33
C ARG A 3 17.13 -71.21 31.13
N SER A 4 18.14 -70.68 31.82
CA SER A 4 19.46 -70.25 31.27
C SER A 4 19.36 -69.12 30.22
N SER A 5 20.15 -68.06 30.19
CA SER A 5 21.53 -67.78 30.63
C SER A 5 21.76 -66.28 30.38
N ALA A 6 22.22 -65.49 31.36
CA ALA A 6 23.63 -65.16 31.63
C ALA A 6 24.28 -64.24 30.56
N PHE A 7 24.87 -63.13 31.07
CA PHE A 7 26.21 -62.59 30.76
C PHE A 7 26.52 -62.21 29.28
N PHE A 8 27.23 -61.14 28.91
CA PHE A 8 28.04 -60.11 29.57
C PHE A 8 28.45 -59.07 28.50
N THR A 9 28.76 -57.83 28.91
CA THR A 9 29.68 -56.85 28.26
C THR A 9 29.51 -56.48 26.78
N ALA A 10 29.31 -55.20 26.47
CA ALA A 10 30.42 -54.26 26.25
C ALA A 10 29.91 -52.84 25.96
N LEU A 11 30.58 -51.91 26.63
CA LEU A 11 30.61 -50.47 26.40
C LEU A 11 31.01 -50.14 24.95
N PHE A 12 30.23 -49.33 24.24
CA PHE A 12 30.73 -48.35 23.27
C PHE A 12 29.85 -47.10 23.29
N LEU A 13 30.54 -45.97 23.26
CA LEU A 13 30.03 -44.61 23.23
C LEU A 13 29.26 -44.29 21.94
N SER A 14 28.16 -43.56 22.08
CA SER A 14 27.88 -42.23 21.46
C SER A 14 26.43 -41.88 21.84
N LEU A 15 26.12 -40.86 22.66
CA LEU A 15 26.22 -39.44 22.33
C LEU A 15 26.00 -39.18 20.83
N ASN A 16 24.74 -39.35 20.40
CA ASN A 16 24.17 -38.71 19.22
C ASN A 16 22.63 -38.65 19.38
N VAL A 17 22.19 -37.98 20.44
CA VAL A 17 20.97 -37.16 20.31
C VAL A 17 21.50 -35.83 19.84
N GLY A 18 21.79 -35.76 18.54
CA GLY A 18 22.27 -34.55 17.90
C GLY A 18 21.20 -33.48 18.08
N PHE A 19 21.54 -32.44 18.83
CA PHE A 19 21.04 -31.11 18.50
C PHE A 19 21.24 -30.95 17.00
N GLY A 20 20.17 -30.70 16.24
CA GLY A 20 20.24 -30.61 14.78
C GLY A 20 21.35 -29.66 14.40
N TYR A 21 22.46 -30.19 13.89
CA TYR A 21 23.53 -29.35 13.36
C TYR A 21 22.99 -28.79 12.06
N ASP A 22 22.80 -27.49 12.02
CA ASP A 22 22.58 -26.76 10.78
C ASP A 22 23.73 -27.12 9.83
N ILE A 23 23.39 -27.70 8.67
CA ILE A 23 24.37 -28.08 7.66
C ILE A 23 24.51 -26.89 6.72
N TYR A 24 25.65 -26.22 6.80
CA TYR A 24 26.00 -25.10 5.93
C TYR A 24 26.80 -25.60 4.74
N LEU A 25 26.23 -25.46 3.54
CA LEU A 25 26.86 -25.83 2.28
C LEU A 25 27.07 -24.61 1.40
N ASP A 26 28.28 -24.41 0.89
CA ASP A 26 28.65 -23.28 0.04
C ASP A 26 29.10 -23.73 -1.35
N THR A 27 28.80 -22.93 -2.37
CA THR A 27 29.36 -23.10 -3.72
C THR A 27 30.17 -21.87 -4.13
N THR A 28 31.41 -22.11 -4.57
CA THR A 28 32.28 -21.13 -5.24
C THR A 28 32.38 -21.41 -6.74
N GLU A 29 31.49 -22.22 -7.30
CA GLU A 29 31.55 -22.54 -8.73
C GLU A 29 30.86 -21.44 -9.54
N GLN A 30 31.50 -20.98 -10.60
CA GLN A 30 30.97 -19.88 -11.41
C GLN A 30 29.62 -20.25 -12.06
N ASN A 31 29.49 -21.51 -12.50
CA ASN A 31 28.28 -22.09 -13.05
C ASN A 31 28.03 -23.43 -12.38
N ALA A 32 27.20 -23.43 -11.33
CA ALA A 32 26.94 -24.64 -10.55
C ALA A 32 25.72 -25.41 -11.10
N LEU A 33 25.81 -26.74 -11.07
CA LEU A 33 24.66 -27.62 -11.23
C LEU A 33 24.22 -28.07 -9.83
N TRP A 34 22.93 -27.93 -9.50
CA TRP A 34 22.46 -28.17 -8.14
C TRP A 34 22.71 -29.61 -7.68
N SER A 35 22.41 -30.60 -8.53
CA SER A 35 22.59 -32.04 -8.24
C SER A 35 24.04 -32.49 -8.08
N ASP A 36 25.02 -31.73 -8.58
CA ASP A 36 26.43 -32.12 -8.54
C ASP A 36 27.05 -31.75 -7.18
N ASN A 37 27.24 -32.77 -6.33
CA ASN A 37 27.82 -32.59 -5.00
C ASN A 37 29.28 -32.08 -5.03
N THR A 38 29.97 -32.10 -6.17
CA THR A 38 31.32 -31.56 -6.28
C THR A 38 31.35 -30.04 -6.36
N ASN A 39 30.22 -29.41 -6.75
CA ASN A 39 30.04 -27.96 -6.75
C ASN A 39 29.81 -27.39 -5.35
N TRP A 40 29.47 -28.24 -4.37
CA TRP A 40 29.15 -27.83 -3.01
C TRP A 40 30.26 -28.26 -2.05
N LYS A 41 30.51 -27.44 -1.03
CA LYS A 41 31.44 -27.71 0.06
C LYS A 41 30.72 -27.58 1.38
N SER A 42 31.12 -28.36 2.39
CA SER A 42 30.69 -28.10 3.75
C SER A 42 31.55 -26.97 4.33
N SER A 43 30.91 -25.89 4.80
CA SER A 43 31.65 -24.75 5.36
C SER A 43 32.51 -25.13 6.57
N SER A 44 32.09 -26.18 7.31
CA SER A 44 32.80 -26.67 8.49
C SER A 44 34.04 -27.51 8.19
N THR A 45 34.09 -28.18 7.02
CA THR A 45 35.16 -29.14 6.70
C THR A 45 35.90 -28.85 5.40
N GLY A 46 35.36 -28.01 4.51
CA GLY A 46 35.86 -27.74 3.17
C GLY A 46 35.77 -28.92 2.20
N ASN A 47 35.16 -30.04 2.60
CA ASN A 47 35.00 -31.23 1.76
C ASN A 47 33.68 -31.19 1.00
N ASN A 48 33.61 -31.95 -0.10
CA ASN A 48 32.35 -32.18 -0.80
C ASN A 48 31.39 -32.94 0.13
N PRO A 49 30.10 -32.56 0.21
CA PRO A 49 29.10 -33.35 0.91
C PRO A 49 28.85 -34.68 0.16
N GLU A 50 28.31 -35.67 0.87
CA GLU A 50 27.91 -36.94 0.24
C GLU A 50 26.78 -36.72 -0.79
N THR A 51 25.87 -35.78 -0.50
CA THR A 51 24.74 -35.40 -1.36
C THR A 51 24.68 -33.89 -1.56
N ALA A 52 24.17 -33.46 -2.71
CA ALA A 52 23.82 -32.07 -2.97
C ALA A 52 22.80 -31.51 -1.93
N PRO A 53 22.67 -30.17 -1.80
CA PRO A 53 21.73 -29.54 -0.87
C PRO A 53 20.28 -29.96 -1.15
N ASN A 54 19.72 -30.83 -0.29
CA ASN A 54 18.33 -31.27 -0.39
C ASN A 54 17.79 -31.77 0.97
N SER A 55 17.67 -30.86 1.93
CA SER A 55 17.08 -31.13 3.24
C SER A 55 16.59 -29.83 3.89
N ASN A 56 15.52 -29.90 4.67
CA ASN A 56 15.03 -28.80 5.52
C ASN A 56 15.94 -28.47 6.72
N THR A 57 17.12 -29.11 6.81
CA THR A 57 18.20 -28.79 7.77
C THR A 57 19.41 -28.15 7.10
N VAL A 58 19.40 -28.02 5.77
CA VAL A 58 20.53 -27.53 4.98
C VAL A 58 20.31 -26.06 4.61
N GLU A 59 21.32 -25.25 4.92
CA GLU A 59 21.50 -23.90 4.42
C GLU A 59 22.46 -23.94 3.23
N ALA A 60 22.01 -23.45 2.09
CA ALA A 60 22.82 -23.36 0.87
C ALA A 60 23.24 -21.91 0.64
N ASP A 61 24.55 -21.66 0.54
CA ASP A 61 25.12 -20.33 0.35
C ASP A 61 25.77 -20.16 -1.01
N LEU A 62 25.42 -19.07 -1.70
CA LEU A 62 26.05 -18.65 -2.94
C LEU A 62 27.25 -17.75 -2.64
N TRP A 63 28.46 -18.17 -2.97
CA TRP A 63 29.68 -17.36 -2.76
C TRP A 63 30.00 -16.41 -3.92
N TRP A 64 30.96 -15.51 -3.66
CA TRP A 64 31.31 -14.31 -4.42
C TRP A 64 31.68 -14.48 -5.91
N ASN A 65 31.94 -15.68 -6.41
CA ASN A 65 32.20 -15.90 -7.84
C ASN A 65 31.08 -16.67 -8.56
N THR A 66 30.03 -17.06 -7.84
CA THR A 66 28.88 -17.75 -8.41
C THR A 66 28.10 -16.80 -9.31
N THR A 67 28.07 -17.06 -10.61
CA THR A 67 27.28 -16.27 -11.56
C THR A 67 25.98 -16.95 -11.94
N SER A 68 25.94 -18.28 -11.90
CA SER A 68 24.71 -19.02 -12.13
C SER A 68 24.67 -20.34 -11.34
N VAL A 69 23.46 -20.73 -10.95
CA VAL A 69 23.14 -22.06 -10.45
C VAL A 69 21.93 -22.60 -11.22
N SER A 70 22.07 -23.78 -11.82
CA SER A 70 20.97 -24.49 -12.48
C SER A 70 20.32 -25.46 -11.50
N VAL A 71 19.04 -25.22 -11.18
CA VAL A 71 18.22 -26.05 -10.28
C VAL A 71 17.58 -27.17 -11.10
N ASP A 72 18.29 -28.26 -11.30
CA ASP A 72 17.94 -29.35 -12.23
C ASP A 72 16.98 -30.42 -11.66
N GLY A 73 16.23 -30.06 -10.62
CA GLY A 73 15.37 -30.96 -9.87
C GLY A 73 14.43 -30.20 -8.93
N ASP A 74 13.80 -30.95 -8.04
CA ASP A 74 12.98 -30.40 -6.96
C ASP A 74 13.73 -30.58 -5.65
N TYR A 75 14.13 -29.47 -5.03
CA TYR A 75 14.98 -29.48 -3.84
C TYR A 75 14.32 -28.78 -2.67
N THR A 76 14.56 -29.30 -1.47
CA THR A 76 14.12 -28.70 -0.21
C THR A 76 15.31 -28.16 0.57
N LEU A 77 15.17 -26.97 1.13
CA LEU A 77 16.19 -26.27 1.90
C LEU A 77 15.60 -25.69 3.18
N LYS A 78 16.46 -25.49 4.17
CA LYS A 78 16.16 -24.64 5.33
C LYS A 78 16.19 -23.16 4.94
N MET A 79 17.23 -22.77 4.18
CA MET A 79 17.48 -21.39 3.76
C MET A 79 18.40 -21.38 2.53
N LEU A 80 18.23 -20.37 1.68
CA LEU A 80 19.20 -19.99 0.65
C LEU A 80 19.84 -18.65 1.06
N GLY A 81 21.14 -18.64 1.27
CA GLY A 81 21.89 -17.46 1.62
C GLY A 81 22.85 -17.02 0.51
N ALA A 82 23.40 -15.83 0.72
CA ALA A 82 24.60 -15.39 0.04
C ALA A 82 25.43 -14.63 1.07
N ASN A 83 26.70 -15.03 1.23
CA ASN A 83 27.63 -14.44 2.19
C ASN A 83 28.95 -14.09 1.49
N ARG A 84 29.62 -13.01 1.91
CA ARG A 84 30.82 -12.47 1.27
C ARG A 84 32.00 -12.23 2.22
N ASP A 85 31.96 -12.74 3.45
CA ASP A 85 32.88 -12.26 4.50
C ASP A 85 34.36 -12.62 4.34
N THR A 86 34.78 -13.39 3.32
CA THR A 86 36.21 -13.66 3.07
C THR A 86 36.58 -13.81 1.59
N GLY A 87 37.44 -12.92 1.06
CA GLY A 87 38.35 -13.24 -0.06
C GLY A 87 37.98 -12.79 -1.49
N CYS A 88 37.21 -11.72 -1.68
CA CYS A 88 36.79 -11.32 -3.03
C CYS A 88 37.95 -10.80 -3.91
N SER A 89 38.03 -11.28 -5.16
CA SER A 89 38.87 -10.67 -6.21
C SER A 89 38.14 -9.52 -6.91
N GLU A 90 38.88 -8.60 -7.56
CA GLU A 90 38.37 -7.42 -8.27
C GLU A 90 37.41 -7.73 -9.44
N ALA A 91 37.21 -9.00 -9.80
CA ALA A 91 36.65 -9.37 -11.11
C ALA A 91 35.14 -9.67 -11.16
N ILE A 92 34.43 -10.00 -10.06
CA ILE A 92 33.03 -10.49 -10.15
C ILE A 92 32.17 -10.08 -8.93
N MET A 93 31.06 -9.36 -9.18
CA MET A 93 29.64 -9.80 -9.06
C MET A 93 28.69 -8.63 -9.40
N GLY A 94 28.02 -8.71 -10.55
CA GLY A 94 26.89 -7.81 -10.88
C GLY A 94 25.54 -8.52 -10.83
N GLU A 95 25.48 -9.77 -11.32
CA GLU A 95 24.24 -10.54 -11.44
C GLU A 95 24.51 -12.02 -11.09
N VAL A 96 23.55 -12.63 -10.37
CA VAL A 96 23.53 -14.05 -10.01
C VAL A 96 22.22 -14.64 -10.49
N TYR A 97 22.30 -15.66 -11.36
CA TYR A 97 21.14 -16.34 -11.93
C TYR A 97 20.87 -17.64 -11.17
N ILE A 98 19.68 -17.78 -10.61
CA ILE A 98 19.14 -19.06 -10.13
C ILE A 98 18.17 -19.55 -11.22
N ASN A 99 18.68 -20.38 -12.13
CA ASN A 99 17.90 -20.87 -13.27
C ASN A 99 17.15 -22.16 -12.90
N MET A 100 15.82 -22.06 -12.84
CA MET A 100 14.91 -23.20 -12.72
C MET A 100 14.20 -23.48 -14.05
N LYS A 101 14.35 -22.64 -15.07
CA LYS A 101 13.65 -22.80 -16.35
C LYS A 101 14.22 -23.96 -17.15
N GLU A 102 13.36 -24.90 -17.55
CA GLU A 102 13.67 -26.06 -18.40
C GLU A 102 14.94 -26.79 -17.96
N SER A 103 15.22 -26.80 -16.66
CA SER A 103 16.49 -27.24 -16.08
C SER A 103 16.50 -28.72 -15.73
N LYS A 104 15.33 -29.37 -15.63
CA LYS A 104 15.25 -30.81 -15.38
C LYS A 104 15.57 -31.61 -16.64
N SER A 105 15.99 -32.86 -16.45
CA SER A 105 16.36 -33.76 -17.55
C SER A 105 15.23 -34.04 -18.57
N ASP A 106 13.97 -33.87 -18.17
CA ASP A 106 12.80 -34.03 -19.03
C ASP A 106 12.36 -32.72 -19.72
N GLY A 107 13.11 -31.63 -19.52
CA GLY A 107 12.82 -30.30 -20.06
C GLY A 107 11.79 -29.51 -19.27
N SER A 108 11.32 -30.01 -18.12
CA SER A 108 10.44 -29.25 -17.22
C SER A 108 11.24 -28.35 -16.27
N ASP A 109 10.54 -27.42 -15.63
CA ASP A 109 11.17 -26.48 -14.70
C ASP A 109 11.52 -27.13 -13.35
N GLY A 110 12.64 -26.69 -12.77
CA GLY A 110 13.09 -26.91 -11.40
C GLY A 110 12.21 -26.25 -10.34
N SER A 111 12.40 -26.65 -9.07
CA SER A 111 11.80 -25.94 -7.94
C SER A 111 12.67 -25.94 -6.70
N LEU A 112 12.51 -24.89 -5.89
CA LEU A 112 13.09 -24.80 -4.54
C LEU A 112 11.97 -24.67 -3.52
N THR A 113 12.03 -25.52 -2.50
CA THR A 113 11.12 -25.48 -1.35
C THR A 113 11.89 -25.06 -0.12
N PHE A 114 11.49 -23.96 0.51
CA PHE A 114 11.98 -23.50 1.80
C PHE A 114 11.05 -24.00 2.90
N ASP A 115 11.50 -25.03 3.61
CA ASP A 115 10.78 -25.60 4.74
C ASP A 115 11.34 -25.02 6.04
N LEU A 116 10.52 -24.21 6.71
CA LEU A 116 10.90 -23.51 7.92
C LEU A 116 11.03 -24.43 9.14
N ALA A 117 10.69 -25.72 9.04
CA ALA A 117 10.64 -26.63 10.17
C ALA A 117 11.84 -26.59 11.13
N ASN A 118 13.06 -26.47 10.57
CA ASN A 118 14.30 -26.32 11.36
C ASN A 118 14.89 -24.90 11.27
N ASN A 119 14.10 -23.94 10.83
CA ASN A 119 14.45 -22.54 10.67
C ASN A 119 13.82 -21.71 11.79
N SER A 120 14.54 -21.53 12.89
CA SER A 120 14.02 -20.80 14.06
C SER A 120 13.92 -19.29 13.86
N ASN A 121 14.60 -18.72 12.87
CA ASN A 121 14.64 -17.26 12.65
C ASN A 121 13.66 -16.80 11.54
N GLY A 122 13.13 -17.73 10.74
CA GLY A 122 12.13 -17.48 9.69
C GLY A 122 12.71 -17.01 8.35
N PHE A 123 14.03 -16.80 8.24
CA PHE A 123 14.65 -16.36 6.99
C PHE A 123 14.77 -17.52 6.02
N ALA A 124 13.93 -17.54 4.98
CA ALA A 124 13.98 -18.55 3.93
C ALA A 124 14.99 -18.19 2.84
N ILE A 125 15.11 -16.91 2.53
CA ILE A 125 16.13 -16.37 1.63
C ILE A 125 16.82 -15.21 2.35
N ASP A 126 18.14 -15.25 2.45
CA ASP A 126 18.91 -14.25 3.19
C ASP A 126 20.17 -13.80 2.46
N PHE A 127 20.06 -12.70 1.71
CA PHE A 127 21.16 -12.13 0.96
C PHE A 127 21.83 -10.98 1.72
N LEU A 128 22.78 -11.35 2.57
CA LEU A 128 23.63 -10.44 3.33
C LEU A 128 24.86 -10.06 2.51
N THR A 129 25.18 -8.77 2.41
CA THR A 129 26.43 -8.36 1.75
C THR A 129 27.19 -7.33 2.58
N SER A 130 28.47 -7.57 2.79
CA SER A 130 29.40 -6.58 3.32
C SER A 130 29.58 -5.43 2.34
N ALA A 131 29.44 -4.18 2.82
CA ALA A 131 29.50 -3.00 1.94
C ALA A 131 30.93 -2.46 1.72
N TYR A 132 31.97 -3.16 2.16
CA TYR A 132 33.38 -2.73 2.05
C TYR A 132 33.96 -2.76 0.62
N LEU A 133 33.16 -3.09 -0.39
CA LEU A 133 33.67 -3.49 -1.69
C LEU A 133 32.82 -2.88 -2.82
N GLU A 134 33.46 -1.98 -3.56
CA GLU A 134 32.89 -1.19 -4.66
C GLU A 134 32.21 -2.02 -5.78
N ASN A 135 32.50 -3.31 -5.87
CA ASN A 135 31.86 -4.20 -6.84
C ASN A 135 30.53 -4.82 -6.35
N ALA A 136 30.21 -4.77 -5.04
CA ALA A 136 28.90 -5.24 -4.52
C ALA A 136 27.81 -4.15 -4.51
N LYS A 137 28.13 -2.98 -5.05
CA LYS A 137 27.26 -1.80 -5.08
C LYS A 137 25.91 -2.08 -5.76
N ASN A 138 25.89 -2.98 -6.74
CA ASN A 138 24.73 -3.32 -7.58
C ASN A 138 24.54 -4.83 -7.72
N LEU A 139 24.47 -5.56 -6.61
CA LEU A 139 24.20 -7.00 -6.65
C LEU A 139 22.75 -7.26 -7.05
N ARG A 140 22.57 -8.14 -8.03
CA ARG A 140 21.28 -8.56 -8.54
C ARG A 140 21.13 -10.07 -8.48
N PHE A 141 20.08 -10.55 -7.81
CA PHE A 141 19.68 -11.95 -7.82
C PHE A 141 18.48 -12.11 -8.73
N ILE A 142 18.53 -13.09 -9.63
CA ILE A 142 17.49 -13.32 -10.64
C ILE A 142 17.09 -14.79 -10.57
N PHE A 143 15.87 -15.05 -10.11
CA PHE A 143 15.24 -16.36 -10.17
C PHE A 143 14.46 -16.46 -11.48
N GLU A 144 14.78 -17.44 -12.32
CA GLU A 144 14.22 -17.59 -13.67
C GLU A 144 13.48 -18.92 -13.81
N GLY A 145 12.20 -18.87 -14.20
CA GLY A 145 11.33 -20.05 -14.40
C GLY A 145 10.97 -20.78 -13.10
N GLY A 146 10.26 -21.90 -13.21
CA GLY A 146 9.94 -22.79 -12.08
C GLY A 146 9.14 -22.17 -10.96
N SER A 147 9.34 -22.71 -9.76
CA SER A 147 8.62 -22.27 -8.55
C SER A 147 9.49 -22.21 -7.30
N LEU A 148 9.23 -21.20 -6.46
CA LEU A 148 9.67 -21.15 -5.07
C LEU A 148 8.48 -21.46 -4.16
N ASN A 149 8.65 -22.40 -3.25
CA ASN A 149 7.62 -22.82 -2.31
C ASN A 149 8.06 -22.53 -0.88
N PHE A 150 7.21 -21.92 -0.06
CA PHE A 150 7.47 -21.63 1.34
C PHE A 150 6.47 -22.37 2.21
N THR A 151 6.98 -23.19 3.13
CA THR A 151 6.15 -24.08 3.96
C THR A 151 6.76 -24.25 5.34
N ASP A 152 5.97 -24.78 6.26
CA ASP A 152 6.45 -25.24 7.55
C ASP A 152 5.86 -26.60 7.90
N THR A 153 6.64 -27.67 7.72
CA THR A 153 6.10 -29.04 7.81
C THR A 153 5.89 -29.56 9.23
N VAL A 154 6.37 -28.84 10.26
CA VAL A 154 6.32 -29.31 11.66
C VAL A 154 5.57 -28.38 12.62
N SER A 155 5.16 -27.19 12.17
CA SER A 155 4.46 -26.25 13.03
C SER A 155 2.95 -26.40 12.90
N ASP A 156 2.27 -26.46 14.05
CA ASP A 156 0.81 -26.36 14.14
C ASP A 156 0.32 -24.89 13.98
N THR A 157 1.24 -23.94 13.85
CA THR A 157 0.97 -22.50 13.72
C THR A 157 1.56 -21.92 12.44
N VAL A 158 0.80 -21.08 11.75
CA VAL A 158 1.26 -20.38 10.55
C VAL A 158 2.36 -19.39 10.94
N ARG A 159 3.55 -19.53 10.34
CA ARG A 159 4.70 -18.64 10.58
C ARG A 159 4.86 -17.63 9.46
N THR A 160 5.89 -16.79 9.57
CA THR A 160 6.29 -15.87 8.51
C THR A 160 7.62 -16.32 7.91
N ALA A 161 7.61 -16.67 6.63
CA ALA A 161 8.80 -16.81 5.82
C ALA A 161 9.31 -15.42 5.42
N VAL A 162 10.60 -15.16 5.61
CA VAL A 162 11.21 -13.87 5.29
C VAL A 162 12.20 -14.02 4.14
N ILE A 163 12.04 -13.17 3.12
CA ILE A 163 13.02 -12.94 2.06
C ILE A 163 13.72 -11.63 2.38
N ARG A 164 15.02 -11.71 2.72
CA ARG A 164 15.82 -10.55 3.08
C ARG A 164 16.92 -10.29 2.06
N SER A 165 17.14 -9.01 1.79
CA SER A 165 18.35 -8.55 1.12
C SER A 165 18.85 -7.28 1.81
N SER A 166 20.07 -7.30 2.35
CA SER A 166 20.53 -6.24 3.27
C SER A 166 22.01 -5.95 3.19
N GLY A 167 22.39 -4.70 3.49
CA GLY A 167 23.78 -4.33 3.76
C GLY A 167 24.19 -4.68 5.20
N GLU A 168 25.47 -4.95 5.43
CA GLU A 168 26.01 -5.28 6.76
C GLU A 168 26.00 -4.06 7.73
N ALA A 169 25.87 -4.32 9.03
CA ALA A 169 25.71 -3.31 10.10
C ALA A 169 26.93 -2.40 10.33
N GLY A 170 28.11 -2.74 9.81
CA GLY A 170 29.38 -2.03 10.06
C GLY A 170 29.79 -1.01 9.00
N SER A 171 29.01 -0.84 7.94
CA SER A 171 29.39 -0.05 6.76
C SER A 171 28.61 1.25 6.57
N ALA A 172 27.77 1.64 7.54
CA ALA A 172 27.09 2.92 7.55
C ALA A 172 28.12 4.07 7.52
N GLY A 173 28.00 4.95 6.52
CA GLY A 173 28.75 6.22 6.45
C GLY A 173 29.83 6.31 5.38
N GLN A 174 30.24 5.20 4.76
CA GLN A 174 31.33 5.24 3.78
C GLN A 174 30.90 5.51 2.34
N PHE A 175 29.61 5.38 2.03
CA PHE A 175 29.22 5.08 0.65
C PHE A 175 27.99 5.85 0.13
N GLY A 176 27.10 6.43 0.97
CA GLY A 176 25.96 7.26 0.53
C GLY A 176 24.71 6.49 0.02
N THR A 177 23.75 7.20 -0.57
CA THR A 177 22.43 6.69 -1.05
C THR A 177 22.44 6.09 -2.46
N GLU A 178 23.62 5.87 -3.05
CA GLU A 178 23.77 5.48 -4.47
C GLU A 178 23.68 3.97 -4.73
N TYR A 179 23.45 3.14 -3.71
CA TYR A 179 23.41 1.67 -3.84
C TYR A 179 22.01 1.14 -4.02
N THR A 180 21.88 0.22 -4.97
CA THR A 180 20.64 -0.52 -5.19
C THR A 180 20.93 -2.01 -5.13
N LYS A 181 20.13 -2.73 -4.36
CA LYS A 181 20.10 -4.19 -4.39
C LYS A 181 18.83 -4.62 -5.05
N THR A 182 18.89 -5.58 -5.97
CA THR A 182 17.69 -6.04 -6.66
C THR A 182 17.57 -7.55 -6.57
N THR A 183 16.44 -8.04 -6.09
CA THR A 183 16.06 -9.45 -6.23
C THR A 183 14.86 -9.52 -7.16
N THR A 184 14.97 -10.27 -8.26
CA THR A 184 13.93 -10.40 -9.28
C THR A 184 13.46 -11.84 -9.34
N PHE A 185 12.14 -12.01 -9.26
CA PHE A 185 11.44 -13.28 -9.30
C PHE A 185 10.66 -13.37 -10.61
N ASN A 186 11.26 -13.97 -11.63
CA ASN A 186 10.59 -14.41 -12.86
C ASN A 186 10.09 -15.86 -12.69
N THR A 187 9.58 -16.17 -11.50
CA THR A 187 9.25 -17.51 -11.01
C THR A 187 7.92 -17.44 -10.25
N VAL A 188 7.20 -18.55 -10.18
CA VAL A 188 5.98 -18.62 -9.37
C VAL A 188 6.34 -18.77 -7.89
N ILE A 189 5.70 -18.00 -7.02
CA ILE A 189 5.86 -18.12 -5.57
C ILE A 189 4.60 -18.69 -4.96
N ASN A 190 4.71 -19.81 -4.25
CA ASN A 190 3.62 -20.38 -3.47
C ASN A 190 4.00 -20.41 -1.99
N SER A 191 3.07 -20.09 -1.11
CA SER A 191 3.33 -20.12 0.34
C SER A 191 2.12 -20.60 1.13
N THR A 192 2.33 -21.63 1.96
CA THR A 192 1.39 -22.01 3.02
C THR A 192 1.58 -21.17 4.28
N GLU A 193 2.63 -20.33 4.31
CA GLU A 193 2.97 -19.43 5.41
C GLU A 193 2.71 -17.97 5.05
N HIS A 194 2.72 -17.08 6.05
CA HIS A 194 2.86 -15.65 5.76
C HIS A 194 4.20 -15.39 5.09
N LEU A 195 4.25 -14.41 4.19
CA LEU A 195 5.46 -14.01 3.49
C LEU A 195 5.81 -12.56 3.83
N ALA A 196 7.07 -12.30 4.10
CA ALA A 196 7.58 -10.95 4.27
C ALA A 196 8.82 -10.74 3.42
N VAL A 197 8.95 -9.52 2.89
CA VAL A 197 10.20 -9.05 2.29
C VAL A 197 10.81 -7.99 3.17
N GLN A 198 12.14 -7.99 3.24
CA GLN A 198 12.86 -7.07 4.10
C GLN A 198 14.13 -6.57 3.40
N GLY A 199 14.18 -5.26 3.17
CA GLY A 199 15.44 -4.53 3.07
C GLY A 199 15.92 -4.12 4.46
N TRP A 200 17.22 -3.85 4.60
CA TRP A 200 17.78 -3.34 5.84
C TRP A 200 18.79 -2.23 5.59
N ASN A 201 18.62 -1.12 6.32
CA ASN A 201 19.57 -0.02 6.39
C ASN A 201 19.97 0.23 7.84
N PHE A 202 21.28 0.39 8.09
CA PHE A 202 21.81 0.71 9.41
C PHE A 202 21.99 2.23 9.53
N ALA A 203 21.46 2.85 10.60
CA ALA A 203 21.63 4.28 10.89
C ALA A 203 21.18 5.26 9.78
N GLY A 204 20.19 4.88 8.95
CA GLY A 204 19.70 5.72 7.85
C GLY A 204 20.58 5.76 6.61
N GLU A 205 21.69 5.02 6.60
CA GLU A 205 22.68 4.96 5.53
C GLU A 205 22.76 3.52 5.00
N GLY A 206 22.33 3.29 3.75
CA GLY A 206 22.37 1.97 3.14
C GLY A 206 21.61 1.88 1.81
N PRO A 207 21.71 0.74 1.10
CA PRO A 207 21.10 0.56 -0.21
C PRO A 207 19.58 0.60 -0.16
N ILE A 208 18.96 1.17 -1.20
CA ILE A 208 17.55 0.90 -1.47
C ILE A 208 17.47 -0.53 -1.99
N THR A 209 16.70 -1.38 -1.31
CA THR A 209 16.50 -2.77 -1.71
C THR A 209 15.21 -2.90 -2.51
N THR A 210 15.31 -3.40 -3.74
CA THR A 210 14.18 -3.59 -4.64
C THR A 210 13.89 -5.07 -4.81
N PHE A 211 12.62 -5.45 -4.64
CA PHE A 211 12.10 -6.78 -4.96
C PHE A 211 11.14 -6.67 -6.14
N ASN A 212 11.43 -7.35 -7.24
CA ASN A 212 10.57 -7.40 -8.42
C ASN A 212 9.91 -8.77 -8.50
N PHE A 213 8.58 -8.81 -8.46
CA PHE A 213 7.80 -10.03 -8.62
C PHE A 213 7.10 -10.02 -9.98
N ASN A 214 7.69 -10.72 -10.96
CA ASN A 214 7.22 -10.79 -12.35
C ASN A 214 6.46 -12.09 -12.67
N GLY A 215 6.62 -13.12 -11.83
CA GLY A 215 5.76 -14.30 -11.82
C GLY A 215 4.60 -14.15 -10.83
N ASP A 216 3.71 -15.14 -10.82
CA ASP A 216 2.54 -15.16 -9.93
C ASP A 216 2.94 -15.41 -8.46
N ILE A 217 2.21 -14.81 -7.52
CA ILE A 217 2.37 -15.02 -6.08
C ILE A 217 1.05 -15.55 -5.50
N ASN A 218 1.10 -16.73 -4.92
CA ASN A 218 -0.04 -17.46 -4.37
C ASN A 218 0.19 -17.71 -2.86
N LEU A 219 -0.40 -16.87 -2.02
CA LEU A 219 -0.30 -16.97 -0.57
C LEU A 219 -1.56 -17.61 -0.01
N TYR A 220 -1.72 -18.90 -0.25
CA TYR A 220 -2.81 -19.72 0.28
C TYR A 220 -2.39 -21.19 0.31
N ASP A 221 -3.01 -21.95 1.22
CA ASP A 221 -2.93 -23.39 1.22
C ASP A 221 -4.17 -23.96 0.53
N ALA A 222 -3.98 -24.71 -0.56
CA ALA A 222 -5.08 -25.30 -1.34
C ALA A 222 -5.93 -26.31 -0.54
N GLY A 223 -5.41 -26.81 0.60
CA GLY A 223 -6.16 -27.63 1.55
C GLY A 223 -6.85 -26.84 2.67
N ALA A 224 -6.56 -25.54 2.82
CA ALA A 224 -7.08 -24.69 3.89
C ALA A 224 -8.14 -23.71 3.37
N SER A 225 -9.03 -23.26 4.25
CA SER A 225 -10.05 -22.26 3.94
C SER A 225 -9.54 -20.80 4.04
N GLU A 226 -8.26 -20.60 4.30
CA GLU A 226 -7.69 -19.29 4.64
C GLU A 226 -6.49 -18.95 3.75
N TYR A 227 -6.39 -17.68 3.37
CA TYR A 227 -5.25 -17.10 2.66
C TYR A 227 -4.18 -16.63 3.67
N ARG A 228 -3.00 -16.20 3.20
CA ARG A 228 -1.85 -15.77 4.02
C ARG A 228 -1.49 -14.30 3.79
N ASN A 229 -0.58 -13.79 4.60
CA ASN A 229 -0.32 -12.35 4.69
C ASN A 229 0.97 -12.02 3.97
N PHE A 230 1.00 -10.88 3.30
CA PHE A 230 2.22 -10.31 2.75
C PHE A 230 2.58 -9.01 3.46
N THR A 231 3.84 -8.88 3.85
CA THR A 231 4.34 -7.67 4.51
C THR A 231 5.65 -7.19 3.89
N ILE A 232 5.70 -5.90 3.55
CA ILE A 232 6.95 -5.21 3.25
C ILE A 232 7.47 -4.63 4.56
N LEU A 233 8.56 -5.19 5.09
CA LEU A 233 9.14 -4.76 6.36
C LEU A 233 10.10 -3.60 6.13
N GLY A 234 9.80 -2.45 6.74
CA GLY A 234 10.75 -1.36 6.90
C GLY A 234 11.45 -1.52 8.23
N ASN A 235 12.73 -1.90 8.23
CA ASN A 235 13.55 -1.79 9.43
C ASN A 235 14.67 -0.79 9.18
N ASN A 236 14.53 0.38 9.79
CA ASN A 236 15.56 1.42 9.78
C ASN A 236 15.99 1.62 11.24
N ALA A 237 17.21 1.21 11.57
CA ALA A 237 17.79 1.44 12.90
C ALA A 237 18.18 2.92 13.04
N GLY A 238 17.19 3.82 13.10
CA GLY A 238 17.35 5.24 13.45
C GLY A 238 17.20 6.27 12.33
N GLY A 239 16.87 5.89 11.08
CA GLY A 239 16.69 6.81 9.95
C GLY A 239 15.24 6.97 9.45
N THR A 240 15.02 8.00 8.61
CA THR A 240 13.76 8.31 7.91
C THR A 240 13.82 8.01 6.40
N THR A 241 14.81 7.25 5.97
CA THR A 241 15.11 6.97 4.56
C THR A 241 14.40 5.70 4.08
N LEU A 242 13.94 5.71 2.82
CA LEU A 242 13.38 4.54 2.14
C LEU A 242 14.34 3.35 2.20
N VAL A 243 13.85 2.18 2.62
CA VAL A 243 14.65 0.96 2.79
C VAL A 243 14.30 -0.12 1.77
N SER A 244 13.02 -0.18 1.35
CA SER A 244 12.56 -1.26 0.47
C SER A 244 11.51 -0.78 -0.52
N THR A 245 11.66 -1.22 -1.76
CA THR A 245 10.67 -1.06 -2.83
C THR A 245 10.24 -2.44 -3.32
N VAL A 246 8.94 -2.65 -3.46
CA VAL A 246 8.36 -3.88 -4.02
C VAL A 246 7.56 -3.57 -5.28
N ASN A 247 7.92 -4.20 -6.39
CA ASN A 247 7.23 -4.07 -7.65
C ASN A 247 6.49 -5.36 -7.98
N ILE A 248 5.18 -5.29 -8.19
CA ILE A 248 4.37 -6.38 -8.75
C ILE A 248 4.23 -6.12 -10.25
N GLY A 249 4.88 -6.92 -11.07
CA GLY A 249 4.97 -6.74 -12.51
C GLY A 249 3.62 -6.84 -13.23
N ALA A 250 3.51 -6.20 -14.40
CA ALA A 250 2.24 -6.07 -15.14
C ALA A 250 1.57 -7.40 -15.55
N SER A 251 2.36 -8.47 -15.69
CA SER A 251 1.86 -9.82 -16.01
C SER A 251 1.57 -10.67 -14.78
N SER A 252 1.92 -10.21 -13.59
CA SER A 252 1.84 -10.99 -12.35
C SER A 252 0.43 -10.94 -11.77
N ASN A 253 -0.04 -12.07 -11.26
CA ASN A 253 -1.20 -12.16 -10.40
C ASN A 253 -0.74 -12.45 -8.96
N PHE A 254 -1.21 -11.64 -8.03
CA PHE A 254 -0.89 -11.73 -6.62
C PHE A 254 -2.16 -12.03 -5.85
N VAL A 255 -2.18 -13.12 -5.10
CA VAL A 255 -3.34 -13.56 -4.32
C VAL A 255 -2.93 -13.80 -2.87
N ALA A 256 -3.61 -13.13 -1.94
CA ALA A 256 -3.32 -13.22 -0.50
C ALA A 256 -4.55 -12.87 0.36
N ALA A 257 -4.41 -12.95 1.68
CA ALA A 257 -5.40 -12.44 2.63
C ALA A 257 -5.20 -10.94 2.87
N SER A 258 -3.94 -10.51 3.03
CA SER A 258 -3.60 -9.09 3.23
C SER A 258 -2.28 -8.69 2.61
N TYR A 259 -2.15 -7.39 2.34
CA TYR A 259 -0.92 -6.73 1.87
C TYR A 259 -0.62 -5.51 2.73
N LYS A 260 0.52 -5.51 3.42
CA LYS A 260 0.95 -4.43 4.31
C LYS A 260 2.22 -3.74 3.80
N VAL A 261 2.15 -2.42 3.65
CA VAL A 261 3.26 -1.52 3.33
C VAL A 261 3.65 -0.79 4.62
N CYS A 262 4.79 -1.15 5.22
CA CYS A 262 5.25 -0.53 6.46
C CYS A 262 5.91 0.85 6.21
N THR A 263 6.16 1.58 7.28
CA THR A 263 6.94 2.83 7.31
C THR A 263 8.27 2.69 6.55
N ASN A 264 8.69 3.72 5.81
CA ASN A 264 9.94 3.74 5.03
C ASN A 264 10.02 2.66 3.93
N THR A 265 8.87 2.21 3.42
CA THR A 265 8.80 1.26 2.30
C THR A 265 7.86 1.76 1.21
N GLU A 266 8.09 1.31 -0.01
CA GLU A 266 7.28 1.62 -1.16
C GLU A 266 6.80 0.36 -1.89
N THR A 267 5.64 0.44 -2.51
CA THR A 267 5.20 -0.57 -3.47
C THR A 267 4.63 0.06 -4.74
N VAL A 268 4.92 -0.58 -5.88
CA VAL A 268 4.31 -0.28 -7.18
C VAL A 268 3.63 -1.54 -7.68
N ILE A 269 2.34 -1.46 -7.94
CA ILE A 269 1.51 -2.57 -8.41
C ILE A 269 1.12 -2.28 -9.85
N ASP A 270 1.85 -2.86 -10.81
CA ASP A 270 1.53 -2.82 -12.24
C ASP A 270 0.61 -3.97 -12.66
N GLY A 271 0.68 -5.10 -11.96
CA GLY A 271 -0.14 -6.30 -12.19
C GLY A 271 -1.48 -6.31 -11.45
N ASN A 272 -1.98 -7.52 -11.19
CA ASN A 272 -3.25 -7.74 -10.50
C ASN A 272 -2.99 -8.21 -9.06
N VAL A 273 -3.64 -7.57 -8.09
CA VAL A 273 -3.61 -7.96 -6.67
C VAL A 273 -5.03 -8.24 -6.20
N GLU A 274 -5.29 -9.47 -5.75
CA GLU A 274 -6.55 -9.91 -5.17
C GLU A 274 -6.36 -10.30 -3.70
N LEU A 275 -7.07 -9.61 -2.82
CA LEU A 275 -6.97 -9.80 -1.36
C LEU A 275 -8.30 -10.30 -0.79
N TYR A 276 -8.27 -11.52 -0.28
CA TYR A 276 -9.40 -12.24 0.30
C TYR A 276 -9.25 -12.31 1.83
N ASN A 277 -9.60 -11.22 2.52
CA ASN A 277 -9.56 -11.11 3.98
C ASN A 277 -10.88 -11.57 4.59
N THR A 278 -11.13 -12.88 4.55
CA THR A 278 -12.40 -13.49 4.97
C THR A 278 -12.34 -14.20 6.32
N SER A 279 -11.16 -14.30 6.95
CA SER A 279 -10.98 -14.95 8.25
C SER A 279 -11.51 -14.07 9.39
N ALA A 280 -12.12 -14.72 10.39
CA ALA A 280 -12.56 -14.11 11.65
C ALA A 280 -11.40 -13.92 12.67
N THR A 281 -10.21 -14.43 12.36
CA THR A 281 -9.00 -14.15 13.15
C THR A 281 -8.50 -12.73 12.83
N PRO A 282 -7.93 -12.00 13.81
CA PRO A 282 -7.75 -10.55 13.69
C PRO A 282 -6.70 -10.20 12.62
N MET A 283 -7.18 -10.00 11.41
CA MET A 283 -6.47 -9.32 10.33
C MET A 283 -7.04 -7.91 10.23
N ASN A 284 -6.39 -6.93 10.85
CA ASN A 284 -6.98 -5.58 10.98
C ASN A 284 -7.48 -4.99 9.64
N GLU A 285 -6.75 -5.20 8.53
CA GLU A 285 -7.12 -4.73 7.19
C GLU A 285 -6.66 -5.67 6.07
N ALA A 286 -7.39 -5.73 4.94
CA ALA A 286 -6.90 -6.42 3.74
C ALA A 286 -5.72 -5.66 3.10
N PHE A 287 -5.81 -4.33 2.95
CA PHE A 287 -4.72 -3.51 2.45
C PHE A 287 -4.37 -2.40 3.44
N TYR A 288 -3.10 -2.29 3.83
CA TYR A 288 -2.66 -1.28 4.79
C TYR A 288 -1.40 -0.56 4.34
N VAL A 289 -1.45 0.78 4.31
CA VAL A 289 -0.28 1.65 4.10
C VAL A 289 -0.01 2.42 5.39
N GLU A 290 1.06 2.05 6.08
CA GLU A 290 1.47 2.71 7.32
C GLU A 290 1.97 4.14 7.08
N LYS A 291 1.94 4.99 8.11
CA LYS A 291 2.48 6.35 8.03
C LYS A 291 3.95 6.32 7.60
N GLY A 292 4.29 7.08 6.55
CA GLY A 292 5.63 7.10 5.96
C GLY A 292 5.93 5.94 4.99
N GLY A 293 4.96 5.06 4.74
CA GLY A 293 4.95 4.16 3.58
C GLY A 293 4.22 4.79 2.38
N LYS A 294 4.48 4.27 1.19
CA LYS A 294 3.82 4.71 -0.06
C LYS A 294 3.43 3.54 -0.95
N ALA A 295 2.22 3.60 -1.52
CA ALA A 295 1.74 2.65 -2.50
C ALA A 295 1.32 3.36 -3.80
N THR A 296 1.70 2.79 -4.94
CA THR A 296 1.23 3.22 -6.27
C THR A 296 0.56 2.05 -6.96
N ILE A 297 -0.70 2.21 -7.36
CA ILE A 297 -1.50 1.17 -8.01
C ILE A 297 -1.74 1.57 -9.47
N ASN A 298 -1.00 0.95 -10.39
CA ASN A 298 -1.12 1.14 -11.84
C ASN A 298 -2.02 0.08 -12.49
N GLY A 299 -1.99 -1.15 -11.97
CA GLY A 299 -2.81 -2.27 -12.42
C GLY A 299 -4.16 -2.36 -11.70
N SER A 300 -4.46 -3.51 -11.09
CA SER A 300 -5.71 -3.73 -10.37
C SER A 300 -5.50 -4.14 -8.91
N LEU A 301 -6.32 -3.58 -8.02
CA LEU A 301 -6.41 -3.97 -6.61
C LEU A 301 -7.87 -4.34 -6.30
N SER A 302 -8.13 -5.60 -6.01
CA SER A 302 -9.44 -6.12 -5.63
C SER A 302 -9.42 -6.60 -4.19
N LEU A 303 -10.34 -6.09 -3.38
CA LEU A 303 -10.43 -6.36 -1.95
C LEU A 303 -11.79 -6.98 -1.62
N GLU A 304 -11.77 -8.12 -0.95
CA GLU A 304 -12.93 -8.73 -0.32
C GLU A 304 -12.66 -8.89 1.18
N ALA A 305 -13.46 -8.22 2.01
CA ALA A 305 -13.34 -8.29 3.47
C ALA A 305 -14.71 -8.49 4.13
N THR A 306 -14.87 -9.50 4.98
CA THR A 306 -16.18 -9.84 5.59
C THR A 306 -16.39 -9.15 6.94
N GLU A 307 -15.41 -9.21 7.84
CA GLU A 307 -15.50 -8.65 9.20
C GLU A 307 -14.64 -7.41 9.41
N ASN A 308 -13.46 -7.38 8.79
CA ASN A 308 -12.43 -6.36 8.99
C ASN A 308 -12.60 -5.16 8.03
N LYS A 309 -11.86 -4.07 8.24
CA LYS A 309 -11.83 -2.96 7.27
C LYS A 309 -11.18 -3.44 5.97
N ALA A 310 -11.65 -2.96 4.83
CA ALA A 310 -11.04 -3.36 3.55
C ALA A 310 -9.65 -2.72 3.40
N MET A 311 -9.56 -1.41 3.64
CA MET A 311 -8.32 -0.66 3.45
C MET A 311 -8.15 0.46 4.47
N THR A 312 -6.92 0.63 4.97
CA THR A 312 -6.49 1.81 5.72
C THR A 312 -5.25 2.43 5.06
N VAL A 313 -5.27 3.75 4.84
CA VAL A 313 -4.16 4.53 4.28
C VAL A 313 -3.71 5.59 5.29
N SER A 314 -2.65 5.32 6.04
CA SER A 314 -2.00 6.29 6.94
C SER A 314 -0.77 6.96 6.33
N GLY A 315 -0.18 6.34 5.28
CA GLY A 315 0.89 6.91 4.46
C GLY A 315 0.37 7.62 3.21
N GLU A 316 0.99 7.36 2.06
CA GLU A 316 0.56 7.88 0.76
C GLU A 316 0.06 6.76 -0.16
N LEU A 317 -1.07 6.96 -0.83
CA LEU A 317 -1.59 6.08 -1.87
C LEU A 317 -1.84 6.87 -3.16
N ILE A 318 -1.28 6.40 -4.27
CA ILE A 318 -1.55 6.92 -5.62
C ILE A 318 -2.27 5.83 -6.41
N LEU A 319 -3.48 6.13 -6.88
CA LEU A 319 -4.28 5.24 -7.70
C LEU A 319 -4.30 5.73 -9.14
N ASN A 320 -3.70 4.97 -10.04
CA ASN A 320 -3.69 5.18 -11.50
C ASN A 320 -4.58 4.16 -12.23
N GLY A 321 -4.66 2.93 -11.70
CA GLY A 321 -5.43 1.83 -12.26
C GLY A 321 -6.80 1.66 -11.62
N SER A 322 -7.16 0.43 -11.23
CA SER A 322 -8.46 0.11 -10.67
C SER A 322 -8.40 -0.32 -9.21
N LEU A 323 -9.38 0.14 -8.43
CA LEU A 323 -9.60 -0.29 -7.05
C LEU A 323 -11.04 -0.76 -6.88
N LYS A 324 -11.21 -2.02 -6.48
CA LYS A 324 -12.51 -2.59 -6.12
C LYS A 324 -12.49 -3.01 -4.67
N SER A 325 -13.47 -2.57 -3.90
CA SER A 325 -13.72 -3.05 -2.54
C SER A 325 -15.12 -3.63 -2.42
N VAL A 326 -15.22 -4.80 -1.79
CA VAL A 326 -16.48 -5.48 -1.51
C VAL A 326 -16.67 -5.59 0.00
N ASN A 327 -17.91 -5.38 0.44
CA ASN A 327 -18.45 -5.50 1.79
C ASN A 327 -18.02 -4.43 2.81
N ARG A 328 -16.85 -3.80 2.67
CA ARG A 328 -16.28 -2.91 3.69
C ARG A 328 -15.67 -1.63 3.11
N GLY A 329 -15.63 -0.59 3.94
CA GLY A 329 -15.17 0.73 3.57
C GLY A 329 -13.64 0.90 3.55
N ILE A 330 -13.23 2.05 3.03
CA ILE A 330 -11.84 2.53 2.94
C ILE A 330 -11.66 3.72 3.87
N GLU A 331 -10.55 3.75 4.62
CA GLU A 331 -10.22 4.85 5.53
C GLU A 331 -8.87 5.49 5.16
N ILE A 332 -8.86 6.82 5.04
CA ILE A 332 -7.70 7.62 4.65
C ILE A 332 -7.35 8.55 5.80
N TYR A 333 -6.26 8.26 6.49
CA TYR A 333 -5.66 9.08 7.54
C TYR A 333 -4.43 9.87 7.05
N GLY A 334 -3.80 9.40 5.98
CA GLY A 334 -2.69 10.06 5.30
C GLY A 334 -3.15 10.77 4.04
N LYS A 335 -2.52 10.48 2.90
CA LYS A 335 -2.85 11.09 1.61
C LYS A 335 -3.26 10.04 0.59
N MET A 336 -4.36 10.30 -0.12
CA MET A 336 -4.74 9.52 -1.29
C MET A 336 -4.95 10.42 -2.50
N THR A 337 -4.37 10.04 -3.65
CA THR A 337 -4.61 10.70 -4.93
C THR A 337 -5.16 9.69 -5.93
N VAL A 338 -6.32 10.00 -6.51
CA VAL A 338 -6.97 9.21 -7.56
C VAL A 338 -6.80 9.95 -8.87
N ASN A 339 -6.05 9.38 -9.81
CA ASN A 339 -5.69 10.04 -11.07
C ASN A 339 -6.75 9.87 -12.16
N GLU A 340 -6.65 10.66 -13.23
CA GLU A 340 -7.71 10.87 -14.24
C GLU A 340 -8.32 9.58 -14.81
N ASN A 341 -7.48 8.58 -15.08
CA ASN A 341 -7.88 7.31 -15.69
C ASN A 341 -8.22 6.22 -14.67
N ALA A 342 -8.11 6.51 -13.38
CA ALA A 342 -8.39 5.54 -12.35
C ALA A 342 -9.87 5.21 -12.24
N THR A 343 -10.16 4.01 -11.74
CA THR A 343 -11.52 3.57 -11.42
C THR A 343 -11.58 3.11 -9.96
N MET A 344 -12.67 3.46 -9.28
CA MET A 344 -12.93 3.00 -7.92
C MET A 344 -14.38 2.56 -7.79
N SER A 345 -14.60 1.34 -7.28
CA SER A 345 -15.93 0.79 -7.01
C SER A 345 -16.00 0.20 -5.61
N LEU A 346 -16.95 0.68 -4.81
CA LEU A 346 -17.19 0.22 -3.44
C LEU A 346 -18.59 -0.40 -3.39
N SER A 347 -18.69 -1.68 -3.04
CA SER A 347 -19.96 -2.42 -3.08
C SER A 347 -20.14 -3.31 -1.85
N GLY A 348 -21.32 -3.93 -1.70
CA GLY A 348 -21.61 -4.88 -0.61
C GLY A 348 -22.30 -4.26 0.60
N GLY A 349 -22.12 -4.87 1.78
CA GLY A 349 -22.90 -4.59 2.98
C GLY A 349 -22.68 -3.19 3.62
N ASP A 350 -21.45 -2.68 3.62
CA ASP A 350 -21.12 -1.38 4.23
C ASP A 350 -20.06 -0.57 3.44
N PRO A 351 -20.33 -0.18 2.18
CA PRO A 351 -19.36 0.55 1.36
C PRO A 351 -19.35 2.05 1.69
N TYR A 352 -18.25 2.52 2.27
CA TYR A 352 -18.00 3.95 2.53
C TYR A 352 -16.56 4.32 2.21
N LEU A 353 -16.33 5.61 1.95
CA LEU A 353 -15.00 6.21 1.91
C LEU A 353 -14.91 7.23 3.06
N LEU A 354 -13.96 7.07 3.96
CA LEU A 354 -13.71 8.00 5.07
C LEU A 354 -12.35 8.66 4.90
N VAL A 355 -12.31 9.98 4.97
CA VAL A 355 -11.07 10.78 5.08
C VAL A 355 -11.05 11.39 6.46
N ASN A 356 -10.06 11.05 7.30
CA ASN A 356 -10.01 11.44 8.71
C ASN A 356 -8.63 11.99 9.11
N GLY A 357 -8.51 13.31 9.25
CA GLY A 357 -7.25 14.01 9.45
C GLY A 357 -6.30 14.00 8.25
N GLY A 358 -6.67 13.29 7.18
CA GLY A 358 -5.90 13.15 5.94
C GLY A 358 -6.40 14.02 4.78
N GLU A 359 -5.85 13.74 3.60
CA GLU A 359 -6.13 14.42 2.34
C GLU A 359 -6.55 13.44 1.25
N LEU A 360 -7.59 13.80 0.49
CA LEU A 360 -8.03 13.08 -0.69
C LEU A 360 -8.09 14.02 -1.90
N THR A 361 -7.42 13.65 -2.99
CA THR A 361 -7.47 14.38 -4.27
C THR A 361 -8.08 13.49 -5.35
N LEU A 362 -9.13 13.97 -6.00
CA LEU A 362 -9.90 13.25 -7.01
C LEU A 362 -9.76 13.95 -8.37
N ASN A 363 -8.91 13.39 -9.23
CA ASN A 363 -8.72 13.82 -10.61
C ASN A 363 -9.51 12.97 -11.61
N ASN A 364 -10.13 11.88 -11.16
CA ASN A 364 -10.79 10.86 -12.00
C ASN A 364 -12.14 11.29 -12.58
N ILE A 365 -12.33 11.01 -13.86
CA ILE A 365 -13.60 11.27 -14.56
C ILE A 365 -14.66 10.20 -14.23
N ASN A 366 -14.24 9.01 -13.76
CA ASN A 366 -15.16 7.93 -13.43
C ASN A 366 -15.79 8.13 -12.05
N LYS A 367 -17.13 8.10 -11.99
CA LYS A 367 -17.88 8.33 -10.75
C LYS A 367 -17.60 7.24 -9.72
N ILE A 368 -17.22 7.64 -8.51
CA ILE A 368 -17.11 6.77 -7.33
C ILE A 368 -18.52 6.43 -6.87
N ASP A 369 -18.87 5.14 -6.98
CA ASP A 369 -20.06 4.59 -6.34
C ASP A 369 -19.74 4.25 -4.89
N ALA A 370 -20.04 5.18 -3.99
CA ALA A 370 -19.98 4.98 -2.55
C ALA A 370 -21.41 4.98 -2.02
N ALA A 371 -22.08 3.83 -2.09
CA ALA A 371 -23.51 3.73 -1.78
C ALA A 371 -23.87 4.21 -0.36
N ARG A 372 -22.95 4.19 0.63
CA ARG A 372 -23.15 4.78 1.97
C ARG A 372 -22.44 6.12 2.20
N GLY A 373 -21.88 6.70 1.14
CA GLY A 373 -21.38 8.07 1.08
C GLY A 373 -19.87 8.24 1.22
N LEU A 374 -19.41 9.45 0.92
CA LEU A 374 -18.09 9.97 1.24
C LEU A 374 -18.18 10.66 2.61
N ARG A 375 -17.30 10.35 3.55
CA ARG A 375 -17.23 10.93 4.89
C ARG A 375 -15.94 11.72 5.03
N ILE A 376 -16.05 12.98 5.41
CA ILE A 376 -14.93 13.90 5.57
C ILE A 376 -14.89 14.29 7.05
N GLN A 377 -13.78 13.99 7.73
CA GLN A 377 -13.61 14.22 9.16
C GLN A 377 -12.31 14.98 9.44
N ASN A 378 -12.43 16.28 9.75
CA ASN A 378 -11.26 17.16 9.98
C ASN A 378 -10.20 17.04 8.87
N SER A 379 -10.66 17.00 7.61
CA SER A 379 -9.87 16.61 6.44
C SER A 379 -10.09 17.55 5.27
N THR A 380 -9.19 17.46 4.30
CA THR A 380 -9.27 18.17 3.03
C THR A 380 -9.61 17.20 1.90
N VAL A 381 -10.64 17.52 1.12
CA VAL A 381 -10.94 16.82 -0.13
C VAL A 381 -10.90 17.79 -1.30
N THR A 382 -10.18 17.43 -2.35
CA THR A 382 -10.06 18.25 -3.58
C THR A 382 -10.67 17.50 -4.75
N PHE A 383 -11.63 18.14 -5.41
CA PHE A 383 -12.25 17.65 -6.63
C PHE A 383 -11.73 18.44 -7.84
N ASN A 384 -10.99 17.77 -8.71
CA ASN A 384 -10.54 18.30 -10.00
C ASN A 384 -11.36 17.75 -11.18
N SER A 385 -12.41 16.97 -10.90
CA SER A 385 -13.32 16.33 -11.85
C SER A 385 -14.64 15.95 -11.16
N ASP A 386 -15.71 15.69 -11.94
CA ASP A 386 -17.00 15.18 -11.44
C ASP A 386 -16.89 13.71 -10.98
N ALA A 387 -16.18 13.51 -9.87
CA ALA A 387 -15.76 12.21 -9.40
C ALA A 387 -16.83 11.45 -8.58
N LEU A 388 -18.03 12.01 -8.37
CA LEU A 388 -19.06 11.40 -7.52
C LEU A 388 -20.29 10.95 -8.31
N SER A 389 -20.91 9.86 -7.86
CA SER A 389 -22.22 9.46 -8.36
C SER A 389 -23.32 10.42 -7.89
N SER A 390 -24.37 10.62 -8.70
CA SER A 390 -25.53 11.46 -8.33
C SER A 390 -26.27 10.94 -7.08
N GLY A 391 -26.09 9.65 -6.74
CA GLY A 391 -26.63 9.05 -5.52
C GLY A 391 -25.79 9.30 -4.26
N THR A 392 -24.59 9.84 -4.39
CA THR A 392 -23.63 9.96 -3.28
C THR A 392 -24.02 11.08 -2.31
N VAL A 393 -24.10 10.76 -1.01
CA VAL A 393 -24.20 11.77 0.07
C VAL A 393 -22.81 12.05 0.62
N VAL A 394 -22.46 13.33 0.78
CA VAL A 394 -21.19 13.76 1.37
C VAL A 394 -21.42 14.15 2.83
N TRP A 395 -20.81 13.41 3.74
CA TRP A 395 -20.94 13.58 5.19
C TRP A 395 -19.81 14.42 5.73
N MET A 396 -20.16 15.47 6.45
CA MET A 396 -19.22 16.38 7.09
C MET A 396 -19.22 16.11 8.59
N VAL A 397 -18.13 15.53 9.08
CA VAL A 397 -17.97 15.07 10.46
C VAL A 397 -16.95 15.95 11.15
N ALA A 398 -17.30 16.56 12.29
CA ALA A 398 -16.32 17.26 13.11
C ALA A 398 -16.07 16.53 14.42
N ASN A 399 -14.84 16.68 14.91
CA ASN A 399 -14.57 16.50 16.33
C ASN A 399 -14.63 17.89 16.97
N TYR A 400 -15.31 18.02 18.12
CA TYR A 400 -15.37 19.28 18.88
C TYR A 400 -13.96 19.88 19.03
N GLY A 401 -13.73 21.09 18.49
CA GLY A 401 -12.47 21.82 18.57
C GLY A 401 -11.43 21.56 17.47
N GLY A 402 -11.77 20.79 16.42
CA GLY A 402 -10.90 20.55 15.25
C GLY A 402 -10.87 21.70 14.23
N SER A 403 -10.00 21.58 13.21
CA SER A 403 -9.80 22.56 12.12
C SER A 403 -10.96 22.65 11.12
N GLY A 404 -12.01 21.84 11.26
CA GLY A 404 -13.12 21.76 10.31
C GLY A 404 -12.80 20.90 9.09
N CYS A 405 -13.77 20.77 8.20
CA CYS A 405 -13.67 20.03 6.93
C CYS A 405 -13.51 21.02 5.77
N VAL A 406 -12.60 20.75 4.85
CA VAL A 406 -12.33 21.59 3.68
C VAL A 406 -12.63 20.83 2.40
N ILE A 407 -13.41 21.45 1.52
CA ILE A 407 -13.67 20.95 0.17
C ILE A 407 -13.14 21.97 -0.82
N ASN A 408 -12.25 21.55 -1.72
CA ASN A 408 -11.82 22.35 -2.88
C ASN A 408 -12.55 21.84 -4.12
N VAL A 409 -13.24 22.73 -4.82
CA VAL A 409 -14.04 22.42 -6.01
C VAL A 409 -13.42 23.13 -7.21
N ASN A 410 -12.71 22.37 -8.04
CA ASN A 410 -12.02 22.86 -9.23
C ASN A 410 -12.68 22.39 -10.54
N SER A 411 -13.80 21.67 -10.45
CA SER A 411 -14.64 21.25 -11.56
C SER A 411 -16.11 21.26 -11.14
N ASP A 412 -17.02 21.26 -12.11
CA ASP A 412 -18.44 21.04 -11.83
C ASP A 412 -18.65 19.68 -11.14
N LEU A 413 -19.55 19.63 -10.16
CA LEU A 413 -19.86 18.43 -9.38
C LEU A 413 -21.35 18.11 -9.42
N ASN A 414 -21.68 16.82 -9.49
CA ASN A 414 -23.06 16.35 -9.39
C ASN A 414 -23.18 15.14 -8.43
N PHE A 415 -23.76 15.38 -7.26
CA PHE A 415 -24.02 14.37 -6.23
C PHE A 415 -25.33 14.67 -5.47
N ASN A 416 -25.72 13.82 -4.52
CA ASN A 416 -27.06 13.87 -3.94
C ASN A 416 -27.28 15.09 -3.05
N ALA A 417 -26.54 15.17 -1.96
CA ALA A 417 -26.69 16.17 -0.91
C ALA A 417 -25.50 16.14 0.04
N PHE A 418 -25.35 17.18 0.86
CA PHE A 418 -24.51 17.15 2.04
C PHE A 418 -25.28 16.58 3.25
N SER A 419 -24.55 16.11 4.26
CA SER A 419 -25.10 15.74 5.56
C SER A 419 -24.11 16.15 6.64
N TRP A 420 -24.54 16.89 7.66
CA TRP A 420 -23.64 17.43 8.67
C TRP A 420 -23.83 16.75 10.02
N VAL A 421 -22.73 16.39 10.66
CA VAL A 421 -22.74 15.95 12.06
C VAL A 421 -22.55 17.18 12.96
N GLN A 422 -23.23 17.20 14.11
CA GLN A 422 -23.27 18.35 15.03
C GLN A 422 -21.88 18.91 15.36
N GLY A 423 -21.76 20.25 15.42
CA GLY A 423 -20.51 20.94 15.76
C GLY A 423 -19.54 21.12 14.59
N ASN A 424 -19.99 20.87 13.35
CA ASN A 424 -19.14 20.91 12.18
C ASN A 424 -18.89 22.33 11.65
N ARG A 425 -17.63 22.58 11.26
CA ARG A 425 -17.23 23.74 10.45
C ARG A 425 -16.84 23.23 9.09
N THR A 426 -17.56 23.63 8.05
CA THR A 426 -17.27 23.28 6.66
C THR A 426 -16.81 24.52 5.92
N THR A 427 -15.74 24.38 5.14
CA THR A 427 -15.32 25.39 4.16
C THR A 427 -15.35 24.78 2.77
N ILE A 428 -16.02 25.44 1.82
CA ILE A 428 -16.02 25.08 0.41
C ILE A 428 -15.31 26.19 -0.36
N ASN A 429 -14.23 25.83 -1.06
CA ASN A 429 -13.48 26.73 -1.92
C ASN A 429 -13.85 26.47 -3.38
N PHE A 430 -14.37 27.49 -4.06
CA PHE A 430 -14.70 27.41 -5.48
C PHE A 430 -13.55 27.94 -6.33
N ALA A 431 -13.25 27.25 -7.43
CA ALA A 431 -12.54 27.84 -8.56
C ALA A 431 -13.49 28.75 -9.39
N ASP A 432 -12.96 29.46 -10.37
CA ASP A 432 -13.76 30.37 -11.19
C ASP A 432 -14.79 29.60 -12.03
N GLY A 433 -16.07 30.00 -11.93
CA GLY A 433 -17.15 29.54 -12.80
C GLY A 433 -17.64 28.10 -12.59
N VAL A 434 -17.21 27.41 -11.52
CA VAL A 434 -17.64 26.05 -11.21
C VAL A 434 -18.95 25.97 -10.43
N VAL A 435 -19.70 24.91 -10.69
CA VAL A 435 -21.04 24.68 -10.13
C VAL A 435 -21.14 23.33 -9.44
N ILE A 436 -21.72 23.33 -8.22
CA ILE A 436 -22.18 22.13 -7.53
C ILE A 436 -23.68 21.99 -7.78
N THR A 437 -24.08 20.88 -8.38
CA THR A 437 -25.49 20.52 -8.59
C THR A 437 -25.88 19.37 -7.66
N LEU A 438 -26.97 19.55 -6.93
CA LEU A 438 -27.49 18.63 -5.93
C LEU A 438 -28.97 18.31 -6.15
N ASP A 439 -29.44 17.19 -5.61
CA ASP A 439 -30.88 16.95 -5.48
C ASP A 439 -31.50 17.92 -4.46
N MET A 440 -30.79 18.15 -3.36
CA MET A 440 -31.14 19.06 -2.28
C MET A 440 -29.87 19.47 -1.54
N LEU A 441 -29.86 20.62 -0.83
CA LEU A 441 -28.66 21.08 -0.13
C LEU A 441 -28.21 20.06 0.92
N SER A 442 -29.15 19.62 1.76
CA SER A 442 -28.87 18.74 2.88
C SER A 442 -29.82 17.55 2.97
N LYS A 443 -29.36 16.47 3.62
CA LYS A 443 -30.19 15.29 3.85
C LYS A 443 -29.78 14.56 5.13
N ASN A 444 -30.77 14.26 5.98
CA ASN A 444 -30.60 13.30 7.08
C ASN A 444 -30.91 11.88 6.55
N ARG A 445 -29.89 11.01 6.49
CA ARG A 445 -30.04 9.68 5.87
C ARG A 445 -30.32 8.58 6.89
N ASP A 446 -29.51 8.50 7.95
CA ASP A 446 -29.44 7.31 8.82
C ASP A 446 -29.39 7.68 10.31
N GLY A 447 -29.86 8.87 10.70
CA GLY A 447 -29.89 9.33 12.10
C GLY A 447 -28.53 9.70 12.71
N TRP A 448 -27.44 9.50 11.98
CA TRP A 448 -26.08 9.89 12.40
C TRP A 448 -25.69 11.31 11.97
N GLY A 449 -26.27 11.80 10.87
CA GLY A 449 -26.01 13.13 10.31
C GLY A 449 -27.33 13.86 10.15
N ASP A 450 -27.26 15.17 10.04
CA ASP A 450 -28.41 16.06 10.04
C ASP A 450 -28.38 17.03 8.86
N VAL A 451 -29.50 17.74 8.71
CA VAL A 451 -29.66 18.87 7.80
C VAL A 451 -28.86 20.10 8.30
N LEU A 452 -28.76 21.16 7.49
CA LEU A 452 -28.05 22.38 7.90
C LEU A 452 -28.82 23.08 9.01
N THR A 453 -28.48 22.78 10.26
CA THR A 453 -29.18 23.28 11.45
C THR A 453 -28.17 23.69 12.53
N ASN A 454 -28.68 24.31 13.60
CA ASN A 454 -27.92 24.86 14.72
C ASN A 454 -26.69 23.98 15.08
N ASP A 455 -25.54 24.62 15.23
CA ASP A 455 -24.21 24.02 15.48
C ASP A 455 -23.39 23.62 14.23
N VAL A 456 -23.84 23.99 13.02
CA VAL A 456 -23.05 23.89 11.79
C VAL A 456 -22.71 25.29 11.25
N LEU A 457 -21.46 25.51 10.83
CA LEU A 457 -21.05 26.72 10.10
C LEU A 457 -20.56 26.33 8.70
N LEU A 458 -21.16 26.91 7.67
CA LEU A 458 -20.77 26.71 6.27
C LEU A 458 -20.18 28.01 5.71
N THR A 459 -18.89 27.99 5.38
CA THR A 459 -18.21 29.10 4.72
C THR A 459 -17.95 28.77 3.26
N LEU A 460 -18.36 29.65 2.36
CA LEU A 460 -18.17 29.54 0.92
C LEU A 460 -17.14 30.60 0.48
N ASN A 461 -16.00 30.15 -0.02
CA ASN A 461 -14.93 31.02 -0.51
C ASN A 461 -14.96 31.10 -2.04
N ASN A 462 -14.78 32.31 -2.57
CA ASN A 462 -14.93 32.63 -4.00
C ASN A 462 -16.32 32.26 -4.55
N PHE A 463 -17.35 32.37 -3.72
CA PHE A 463 -18.72 32.07 -4.10
C PHE A 463 -19.24 33.11 -5.11
N GLU A 464 -19.94 32.62 -6.14
CA GLU A 464 -20.77 33.43 -7.03
C GLU A 464 -22.22 32.94 -6.94
N ASN A 465 -23.18 33.85 -7.12
CA ASN A 465 -24.59 33.49 -7.16
C ASN A 465 -24.84 32.38 -8.20
N GLY A 466 -25.52 31.30 -7.78
CA GLY A 466 -25.77 30.14 -8.63
C GLY A 466 -24.65 29.09 -8.70
N ALA A 467 -23.55 29.25 -7.92
CA ALA A 467 -22.50 28.23 -7.79
C ALA A 467 -22.97 26.95 -7.06
N ILE A 468 -24.07 27.03 -6.30
CA ILE A 468 -24.77 25.87 -5.73
C ILE A 468 -26.20 25.84 -6.29
N ARG A 469 -26.59 24.71 -6.87
CA ARG A 469 -27.90 24.48 -7.47
C ARG A 469 -28.54 23.24 -6.88
N VAL A 470 -29.84 23.31 -6.59
CA VAL A 470 -30.59 22.20 -6.00
C VAL A 470 -31.89 21.94 -6.76
N ALA A 471 -32.26 20.68 -6.92
CA ALA A 471 -33.54 20.32 -7.56
C ALA A 471 -34.74 20.52 -6.62
N LYS A 472 -34.53 20.38 -5.30
CA LYS A 472 -35.57 20.43 -4.25
C LYS A 472 -35.04 21.17 -3.03
N LEU A 473 -35.96 21.75 -2.26
CA LEU A 473 -35.69 22.43 -1.01
C LEU A 473 -35.98 21.52 0.19
N ASP A 474 -35.21 21.65 1.26
CA ASP A 474 -35.58 21.18 2.60
C ASP A 474 -35.92 22.39 3.46
N GLU A 475 -37.13 22.44 4.02
CA GLU A 475 -37.59 23.55 4.87
C GLU A 475 -36.83 23.65 6.20
N LYS A 476 -36.08 22.62 6.57
CA LYS A 476 -35.28 22.59 7.78
C LYS A 476 -33.89 23.19 7.62
N ASP A 477 -33.45 23.45 6.39
CA ASP A 477 -32.17 24.10 6.14
C ASP A 477 -32.20 25.55 6.62
N ASP A 478 -31.37 25.86 7.63
CA ASP A 478 -31.15 27.21 8.11
C ASP A 478 -30.02 27.88 7.31
N LEU A 479 -30.40 28.56 6.23
CA LEU A 479 -29.47 29.28 5.36
C LEU A 479 -28.77 30.46 6.05
N SER A 480 -29.21 30.87 7.24
CA SER A 480 -28.51 31.92 8.01
C SER A 480 -27.14 31.46 8.53
N LEU A 481 -26.86 30.15 8.49
CA LEU A 481 -25.60 29.52 8.88
C LEU A 481 -24.55 29.53 7.76
N ILE A 482 -24.87 30.12 6.60
CA ILE A 482 -23.98 30.26 5.45
C ILE A 482 -23.32 31.65 5.46
N SER A 483 -22.01 31.68 5.27
CA SER A 483 -21.23 32.90 5.05
C SER A 483 -20.40 32.84 3.78
N ALA A 484 -20.25 33.98 3.10
CA ALA A 484 -19.33 34.14 1.97
C ALA A 484 -18.81 35.58 1.92
N ASP A 485 -17.52 35.74 1.62
CA ASP A 485 -16.92 37.07 1.45
C ASP A 485 -17.58 37.82 0.28
N GLY A 486 -17.89 39.10 0.48
CA GLY A 486 -18.54 39.95 -0.52
C GLY A 486 -20.07 39.88 -0.52
N PHE A 487 -20.70 39.15 0.41
CA PHE A 487 -22.16 39.04 0.53
C PHE A 487 -22.65 39.44 1.93
N GLU A 488 -23.89 39.89 2.02
CA GLU A 488 -24.52 40.28 3.29
C GLU A 488 -24.87 39.03 4.12
N ASP A 489 -24.46 39.02 5.40
CA ASP A 489 -24.77 37.94 6.34
C ASP A 489 -26.28 37.70 6.45
N GLY A 490 -26.70 36.44 6.38
CA GLY A 490 -28.11 36.05 6.46
C GLY A 490 -28.95 36.39 5.22
N SER A 491 -28.34 36.87 4.12
CA SER A 491 -29.07 37.18 2.88
C SER A 491 -29.26 35.99 1.93
N PHE A 492 -28.70 34.83 2.26
CA PHE A 492 -28.78 33.62 1.45
C PHE A 492 -30.20 33.09 1.32
N LYS A 493 -30.60 32.77 0.08
CA LYS A 493 -31.90 32.20 -0.27
C LYS A 493 -31.81 31.34 -1.52
N PHE A 494 -32.74 30.41 -1.65
CA PHE A 494 -32.94 29.67 -2.90
C PHE A 494 -33.93 30.39 -3.81
N VAL A 495 -33.52 30.67 -5.05
CA VAL A 495 -34.34 31.31 -6.09
C VAL A 495 -34.59 30.31 -7.21
N TRP A 496 -35.83 30.18 -7.68
CA TRP A 496 -36.17 29.28 -8.79
C TRP A 496 -35.79 29.89 -10.15
N HIS A 497 -35.11 29.10 -10.99
CA HIS A 497 -34.71 29.51 -12.34
C HIS A 497 -35.30 28.56 -13.39
N ASP A 498 -36.30 29.04 -14.13
CA ASP A 498 -37.02 28.27 -15.16
C ASP A 498 -36.08 27.74 -16.26
N GLU A 499 -35.00 28.48 -16.57
CA GLU A 499 -34.02 28.14 -17.59
C GLU A 499 -33.20 26.87 -17.28
N THR A 500 -33.07 26.51 -16.00
CA THR A 500 -32.33 25.31 -15.56
C THR A 500 -33.22 24.29 -14.85
N GLY A 501 -34.46 24.66 -14.54
CA GLY A 501 -35.40 23.80 -13.80
C GLY A 501 -34.95 23.48 -12.38
N ASN A 502 -34.09 24.32 -11.79
CA ASN A 502 -33.50 24.13 -10.47
C ASN A 502 -33.57 25.43 -9.66
N TYR A 503 -33.43 25.30 -8.34
CA TYR A 503 -33.20 26.42 -7.43
C TYR A 503 -31.71 26.76 -7.35
N TRP A 504 -31.37 28.05 -7.37
CA TRP A 504 -30.01 28.55 -7.23
C TRP A 504 -29.84 29.18 -5.86
N LEU A 505 -28.73 28.89 -5.20
CA LEU A 505 -28.35 29.61 -3.99
C LEU A 505 -27.87 31.00 -4.39
N GLU A 506 -28.53 32.04 -3.89
CA GLU A 506 -28.20 33.43 -4.14
C GLU A 506 -28.15 34.23 -2.83
N ALA A 507 -27.32 35.27 -2.82
CA ALA A 507 -27.20 36.22 -1.72
C ALA A 507 -27.11 37.66 -2.24
N THR A 508 -27.36 38.62 -1.35
CA THR A 508 -27.21 40.04 -1.65
C THR A 508 -25.73 40.40 -1.62
N ALA A 509 -25.15 40.75 -2.77
CA ALA A 509 -23.76 41.20 -2.83
C ALA A 509 -23.58 42.55 -2.11
N ILE A 510 -22.54 42.65 -1.29
CA ILE A 510 -22.08 43.91 -0.71
C ILE A 510 -21.33 44.67 -1.81
N PRO A 511 -21.77 45.88 -2.20
CA PRO A 511 -21.09 46.64 -3.22
C PRO A 511 -19.61 46.84 -2.87
N GLU A 512 -18.71 46.46 -3.78
CA GLU A 512 -17.28 46.63 -3.52
C GLU A 512 -16.95 48.10 -3.20
N PRO A 513 -16.01 48.37 -2.27
CA PRO A 513 -15.63 49.74 -1.90
C PRO A 513 -15.26 50.62 -3.09
N ALA A 514 -14.72 50.04 -4.16
CA ALA A 514 -14.41 50.73 -5.41
C ALA A 514 -15.67 51.15 -6.19
N ALA A 515 -16.68 50.27 -6.27
CA ALA A 515 -17.97 50.58 -6.88
C ALA A 515 -18.71 51.68 -6.10
N MET A 516 -18.70 51.61 -4.77
CA MET A 516 -19.25 52.66 -3.90
C MET A 516 -18.51 53.98 -4.05
N SER A 517 -17.18 53.95 -4.13
CA SER A 517 -16.36 55.14 -4.38
C SER A 517 -16.63 55.75 -5.75
N GLY A 518 -16.86 54.92 -6.78
CA GLY A 518 -17.26 55.36 -8.12
C GLY A 518 -18.63 56.03 -8.14
N ILE A 519 -19.63 55.45 -7.47
CA ILE A 519 -20.97 56.03 -7.33
C ILE A 519 -20.90 57.37 -6.57
N LEU A 520 -20.18 57.41 -5.45
CA LEU A 520 -19.99 58.64 -4.67
C LEU A 520 -19.20 59.71 -5.45
N GLY A 521 -18.20 59.30 -6.24
CA GLY A 521 -17.46 60.18 -7.15
C GLY A 521 -18.34 60.75 -8.26
N ALA A 522 -19.17 59.93 -8.89
CA ALA A 522 -20.16 60.37 -9.89
C ALA A 522 -21.22 61.31 -9.29
N PHE A 523 -21.65 61.04 -8.06
CA PHE A 523 -22.58 61.90 -7.33
C PHE A 523 -21.95 63.26 -6.98
N ALA A 524 -20.69 63.26 -6.55
CA ALA A 524 -19.92 64.48 -6.29
C ALA A 524 -19.73 65.32 -7.57
N LEU A 525 -19.44 64.69 -8.70
CA LEU A 525 -19.35 65.36 -10.02
C LEU A 525 -20.71 65.96 -10.44
N SER A 526 -21.81 65.24 -10.19
CA SER A 526 -23.16 65.70 -10.50
C SER A 526 -23.56 66.91 -9.64
N LEU A 527 -23.23 66.90 -8.34
CA LEU A 527 -23.42 68.04 -7.43
C LEU A 527 -22.57 69.25 -7.84
N LEU A 528 -21.31 69.02 -8.25
CA LEU A 528 -20.43 70.07 -8.79
C LEU A 528 -21.00 70.68 -10.07
N ALA A 529 -21.57 69.88 -10.98
CA ALA A 529 -22.21 70.35 -12.20
C ALA A 529 -23.48 71.17 -11.91
N LEU A 530 -24.30 70.75 -10.94
CA LEU A 530 -25.47 71.50 -10.47
C LEU A 530 -25.09 72.84 -9.81
N ARG A 531 -23.98 72.87 -9.06
CA ARG A 531 -23.47 74.08 -8.41
C ARG A 531 -22.87 75.09 -9.39
N ARG A 532 -22.36 74.64 -10.55
CA ARG A 532 -21.89 75.49 -11.66
C ARG A 532 -23.03 76.09 -12.50
N ARG A 533 -24.25 75.56 -12.39
CA ARG A 533 -25.46 76.07 -13.08
C ARG A 533 -26.28 77.05 -12.23
N ARG A 534 -25.95 77.20 -10.95
CA ARG A 534 -26.34 78.35 -10.12
C ARG A 534 -25.22 79.37 -10.14
#